data_AF-A0A7V3DFX5-F1
#
_entry.id   AF-A0A7V3DFX5-F1
#
_cell.length_a   1.000
_cell.length_b   1.000
_cell.length_c   1.000
_cell.angle_alpha   90.00
_cell.angle_beta   90.00
_cell.angle_gamma   90.00
#
_symmetry.space_group_name_H-M   'P 1'
#
loop_
_entity.id
_entity.type
_entity.pdbx_description
1 polymer ?
#
loop_
_entity_poly.entity_id
_entity_poly.type
_entity_poly.pdbx_seq_one_letter_code
_entity_poly.pdbx_strand_id
1 'polypeptide(L)'
;MMNASRNGLAIGMAMLLAACAARDSEDYKPSKRVADLNNSAVRALNEKDPARALALVSEAITLEPNFYKAYANQAAILNQLGRPEDAAAALQKLVSIKPDYADAYVPLGLFLEKLGKTDEAMAQYKKAADLFSILAQKQPKDAYPVINRAVALFLSNNKREAVESLGAYLDKFPDEEYVKKVKAKIENSDRPSFVTSMEEQKDSR
;
A
#
# COMPACT_ATOMS: atom_id res chain seq x y z
N MET A 1 -21.59 -30.20 2.86
CA MET A 1 -20.13 -30.10 2.61
C MET A 1 -19.91 -29.17 1.44
N MET A 2 -18.84 -28.34 1.54
CA MET A 2 -18.39 -27.28 0.63
C MET A 2 -19.28 -26.01 0.65
N ASN A 3 -18.77 -24.78 0.84
CA ASN A 3 -17.45 -24.28 0.47
C ASN A 3 -16.95 -23.20 1.45
N ALA A 4 -15.90 -23.53 2.20
CA ALA A 4 -15.10 -22.60 2.98
C ALA A 4 -13.85 -22.24 2.15
N SER A 5 -13.83 -21.09 1.49
CA SER A 5 -12.61 -20.42 1.01
C SER A 5 -12.94 -19.05 0.38
N ARG A 6 -13.24 -18.05 1.21
CA ARG A 6 -13.24 -16.64 0.78
C ARG A 6 -12.29 -15.75 1.61
N ASN A 7 -11.51 -16.34 2.50
CA ASN A 7 -10.63 -15.62 3.43
C ASN A 7 -9.16 -16.03 3.26
N GLY A 8 -8.61 -15.79 2.08
CA GLY A 8 -7.19 -15.96 1.81
C GLY A 8 -6.62 -14.74 1.08
N LEU A 9 -5.88 -13.91 1.79
CA LEU A 9 -4.83 -13.03 1.21
C LEU A 9 -5.20 -11.82 0.32
N ALA A 10 -6.44 -11.35 0.21
CA ALA A 10 -6.71 -10.00 -0.35
C ALA A 10 -6.25 -8.83 0.57
N ILE A 11 -5.73 -9.16 1.75
CA ILE A 11 -5.49 -8.27 2.89
C ILE A 11 -4.24 -7.37 2.70
N GLY A 12 -3.22 -7.78 1.93
CA GLY A 12 -1.96 -7.01 1.83
C GLY A 12 -2.05 -5.74 0.99
N MET A 13 -2.44 -5.88 -0.27
CA MET A 13 -2.45 -4.75 -1.22
C MET A 13 -3.65 -3.82 -1.03
N ALA A 14 -4.80 -4.36 -0.58
CA ALA A 14 -5.99 -3.58 -0.31
C ALA A 14 -5.84 -2.68 0.93
N MET A 15 -5.15 -3.12 2.01
CA MET A 15 -4.90 -2.25 3.16
C MET A 15 -3.89 -1.14 2.84
N LEU A 16 -2.84 -1.47 2.08
CA LEU A 16 -1.81 -0.51 1.67
C LEU A 16 -2.34 0.58 0.72
N LEU A 17 -3.27 0.23 -0.18
CA LEU A 17 -3.88 1.20 -1.09
C LEU A 17 -5.08 1.93 -0.47
N ALA A 18 -5.86 1.30 0.43
CA ALA A 18 -7.03 1.94 1.05
C ALA A 18 -6.66 2.95 2.14
N ALA A 19 -5.57 2.73 2.88
CA ALA A 19 -5.15 3.62 3.95
C ALA A 19 -4.39 4.87 3.49
N CYS A 20 -4.02 4.89 2.21
CA CYS A 20 -3.58 6.06 1.46
C CYS A 20 -4.52 7.27 1.69
N ALA A 21 -5.83 7.05 1.84
CA ALA A 21 -6.78 8.14 1.97
C ALA A 21 -6.87 8.82 3.36
N ALA A 22 -6.27 8.26 4.42
CA ALA A 22 -6.70 8.56 5.80
C ALA A 22 -5.71 9.37 6.67
N ARG A 23 -4.55 9.77 6.15
CA ARG A 23 -3.60 10.63 6.90
C ARG A 23 -3.42 11.95 6.17
N ASP A 24 -4.35 12.85 6.42
CA ASP A 24 -4.29 14.23 5.94
C ASP A 24 -3.05 14.92 6.53
N SER A 25 -2.07 15.18 5.66
CA SER A 25 -1.31 16.42 5.78
C SER A 25 -2.08 17.46 4.99
N GLU A 26 -2.48 18.54 5.65
CA GLU A 26 -3.33 19.62 5.10
C GLU A 26 -2.68 20.41 3.94
N ASP A 27 -1.54 19.97 3.43
CA ASP A 27 -0.62 20.78 2.63
C ASP A 27 -1.14 21.08 1.21
N TYR A 28 -1.96 20.19 0.62
CA TYR A 28 -2.51 20.37 -0.72
C TYR A 28 -4.03 20.20 -0.76
N LYS A 29 -4.73 21.31 -1.01
CA LYS A 29 -6.19 21.34 -1.21
C LYS A 29 -6.48 21.45 -2.71
N PRO A 30 -7.02 20.38 -3.35
CA PRO A 30 -7.41 20.48 -4.75
C PRO A 30 -8.60 21.41 -4.94
N SER A 31 -8.83 21.87 -6.16
CA SER A 31 -10.12 22.49 -6.51
C SER A 31 -11.27 21.52 -6.26
N LYS A 32 -12.46 22.07 -5.98
CA LYS A 32 -13.68 21.28 -5.80
C LYS A 32 -13.89 20.30 -6.98
N ARG A 33 -13.65 20.75 -8.21
CA ARG A 33 -13.78 19.93 -9.41
C ARG A 33 -12.84 18.71 -9.38
N VAL A 34 -11.58 18.92 -9.04
CA VAL A 34 -10.58 17.84 -8.96
C VAL A 34 -10.90 16.87 -7.82
N ALA A 35 -11.34 17.39 -6.67
CA ALA A 35 -11.83 16.56 -5.57
C ALA A 35 -13.03 15.69 -6.00
N ASP A 36 -14.01 16.28 -6.68
CA ASP A 36 -15.21 15.58 -7.16
C ASP A 36 -14.88 14.51 -8.19
N LEU A 37 -13.95 14.79 -9.11
CA LEU A 37 -13.45 13.81 -10.09
C LEU A 37 -12.77 12.65 -9.40
N ASN A 38 -11.87 12.92 -8.46
CA ASN A 38 -11.14 11.89 -7.73
C ASN A 38 -12.07 11.01 -6.88
N ASN A 39 -13.05 11.61 -6.21
CA ASN A 39 -14.08 10.88 -5.46
C ASN A 39 -14.98 10.04 -6.38
N SER A 40 -15.29 10.56 -7.57
CA SER A 40 -16.06 9.82 -8.58
C SER A 40 -15.27 8.66 -9.16
N ALA A 41 -13.94 8.77 -9.29
CA ALA A 41 -13.08 7.68 -9.71
C ALA A 41 -13.12 6.52 -8.70
N VAL A 42 -13.06 6.82 -7.39
CA VAL A 42 -13.21 5.81 -6.33
C VAL A 42 -14.59 5.13 -6.39
N ARG A 43 -15.66 5.90 -6.61
CA ARG A 43 -17.01 5.33 -6.77
C ARG A 43 -17.10 4.41 -7.99
N ALA A 44 -16.58 4.83 -9.14
CA ALA A 44 -16.55 4.01 -10.34
C ALA A 44 -15.76 2.70 -10.13
N LEU A 45 -14.67 2.75 -9.37
CA LEU A 45 -13.91 1.56 -9.01
C LEU A 45 -14.74 0.58 -8.15
N ASN A 46 -15.51 1.10 -7.19
CA ASN A 46 -16.42 0.28 -6.37
C ASN A 46 -17.59 -0.30 -7.19
N GLU A 47 -18.02 0.41 -8.23
CA GLU A 47 -19.00 -0.05 -9.23
C GLU A 47 -18.42 -1.09 -10.20
N LYS A 48 -17.13 -1.44 -10.06
CA LYS A 48 -16.38 -2.36 -10.94
C LYS A 48 -16.25 -1.84 -12.37
N ASP A 49 -16.16 -0.53 -12.54
CA ASP A 49 -15.87 0.15 -13.80
C ASP A 49 -14.48 0.82 -13.75
N PRO A 50 -13.39 0.02 -13.89
CA PRO A 50 -12.04 0.54 -13.82
C PRO A 50 -11.67 1.43 -15.01
N ALA A 51 -12.36 1.28 -16.15
CA ALA A 51 -12.14 2.13 -17.33
C ALA A 51 -12.64 3.56 -17.07
N ARG A 52 -13.85 3.71 -16.55
CA ARG A 52 -14.39 5.01 -16.12
C ARG A 52 -13.59 5.59 -14.97
N ALA A 53 -13.18 4.78 -14.00
CA ALA A 53 -12.33 5.24 -12.90
C ALA A 53 -11.01 5.83 -13.43
N LEU A 54 -10.37 5.14 -14.39
CA LEU A 54 -9.13 5.60 -15.00
C LEU A 54 -9.31 6.91 -15.78
N ALA A 55 -10.42 7.08 -16.50
CA ALA A 55 -10.72 8.32 -17.21
C ALA A 55 -10.88 9.50 -16.23
N LEU A 56 -11.64 9.30 -15.15
CA LEU A 56 -11.90 10.34 -14.14
C LEU A 56 -10.62 10.77 -13.41
N VAL A 57 -9.76 9.82 -13.03
CA VAL A 57 -8.51 10.15 -12.36
C VAL A 57 -7.50 10.81 -13.32
N SER A 58 -7.53 10.45 -14.61
CA SER A 58 -6.70 11.10 -15.63
C SER A 58 -7.13 12.55 -15.90
N GLU A 59 -8.44 12.83 -15.88
CA GLU A 59 -8.97 14.20 -15.94
C GLU A 59 -8.53 15.01 -14.72
N ALA A 60 -8.63 14.43 -13.51
CA ALA A 60 -8.17 15.08 -12.27
C ALA A 60 -6.68 15.44 -12.32
N ILE A 61 -5.83 14.53 -12.81
CA ILE A 61 -4.38 14.74 -12.99
C ILE A 61 -4.11 15.82 -14.04
N THR A 62 -4.89 15.86 -15.12
CA THR A 62 -4.73 16.87 -16.19
C THR A 62 -5.04 18.27 -15.67
N LEU A 63 -6.10 18.41 -14.86
CA LEU A 63 -6.49 19.68 -14.27
C LEU A 63 -5.52 20.15 -13.18
N GLU A 64 -5.04 19.23 -12.35
CA GLU A 64 -4.11 19.53 -11.26
C GLU A 64 -3.02 18.45 -11.13
N PRO A 65 -1.90 18.61 -11.85
CA PRO A 65 -0.81 17.63 -11.88
C PRO A 65 -0.05 17.45 -10.56
N ASN A 66 -0.28 18.32 -9.58
CA ASN A 66 0.33 18.23 -8.24
C ASN A 66 -0.61 17.58 -7.22
N PHE A 67 -1.83 17.17 -7.61
CA PHE A 67 -2.74 16.47 -6.70
C PHE A 67 -2.32 15.00 -6.53
N TYR A 68 -1.40 14.77 -5.60
CA TYR A 68 -0.76 13.47 -5.38
C TYR A 68 -1.75 12.31 -5.09
N LYS A 69 -2.91 12.59 -4.46
CA LYS A 69 -3.95 11.57 -4.18
C LYS A 69 -4.56 10.97 -5.46
N ALA A 70 -4.59 11.72 -6.57
CA ALA A 70 -5.05 11.18 -7.84
C ALA A 70 -4.08 10.13 -8.40
N TYR A 71 -2.77 10.32 -8.24
CA TYR A 71 -1.79 9.31 -8.66
C TYR A 71 -1.87 8.02 -7.83
N ALA A 72 -2.18 8.11 -6.53
CA ALA A 72 -2.44 6.92 -5.71
C ALA A 72 -3.63 6.11 -6.23
N ASN A 73 -4.74 6.80 -6.52
CA ASN A 73 -5.92 6.17 -7.09
C ASN A 73 -5.65 5.59 -8.47
N GLN A 74 -4.91 6.31 -9.31
CA GLN A 74 -4.48 5.83 -10.62
C GLN A 74 -3.69 4.52 -10.51
N ALA A 75 -2.72 4.43 -9.60
CA ALA A 75 -1.97 3.21 -9.37
C ALA A 75 -2.85 2.03 -8.92
N ALA A 76 -3.82 2.28 -8.04
CA ALA A 76 -4.77 1.26 -7.60
C ALA A 76 -5.63 0.74 -8.77
N ILE A 77 -6.13 1.64 -9.62
CA ILE A 77 -6.93 1.31 -10.80
C ILE A 77 -6.09 0.53 -11.82
N LEU A 78 -4.87 0.97 -12.10
CA LEU A 78 -3.96 0.32 -13.05
C LEU A 78 -3.56 -1.09 -12.59
N ASN A 79 -3.40 -1.31 -11.28
CA ASN A 79 -3.18 -2.64 -10.74
C ASN A 79 -4.38 -3.57 -10.97
N GLN A 80 -5.62 -3.09 -10.80
CA GLN A 80 -6.81 -3.88 -11.11
C GLN A 80 -6.92 -4.21 -12.61
N LEU A 81 -6.39 -3.34 -13.46
CA LEU A 81 -6.29 -3.55 -14.90
C LEU A 81 -5.09 -4.41 -15.32
N GLY A 82 -4.28 -4.89 -14.39
CA GLY A 82 -3.10 -5.73 -14.69
C GLY A 82 -1.97 -4.96 -15.38
N ARG A 83 -1.82 -3.65 -15.08
CA ARG A 83 -0.80 -2.76 -15.65
C ARG A 83 0.23 -2.32 -14.59
N PRO A 84 1.12 -3.21 -14.13
CA PRO A 84 2.03 -2.94 -13.02
C PRO A 84 3.09 -1.87 -13.35
N GLU A 85 3.54 -1.77 -14.61
CA GLU A 85 4.48 -0.74 -15.08
C GLU A 85 3.88 0.66 -14.90
N ASP A 86 2.65 0.85 -15.36
CA ASP A 86 1.97 2.14 -15.25
C ASP A 86 1.63 2.46 -13.78
N ALA A 87 1.29 1.44 -12.99
CA ALA A 87 1.03 1.61 -11.55
C ALA A 87 2.29 2.07 -10.81
N ALA A 88 3.46 1.49 -11.13
CA ALA A 88 4.75 1.95 -10.61
C ALA A 88 5.03 3.40 -11.02
N ALA A 89 4.82 3.75 -12.29
CA ALA A 89 5.03 5.11 -12.78
C ALA A 89 4.13 6.15 -12.06
N ALA A 90 2.86 5.81 -11.82
CA ALA A 90 1.96 6.68 -11.06
C ALA A 90 2.45 6.89 -9.61
N LEU A 91 2.91 5.84 -8.93
CA LEU A 91 3.47 5.97 -7.57
C LEU A 91 4.81 6.70 -7.55
N GLN A 92 5.67 6.52 -8.54
CA GLN A 92 6.90 7.32 -8.69
C GLN A 92 6.56 8.81 -8.81
N LYS A 93 5.53 9.16 -9.59
CA LYS A 93 5.07 10.55 -9.69
C LYS A 93 4.52 11.06 -8.36
N LEU A 94 3.75 10.25 -7.64
CA LEU A 94 3.26 10.58 -6.29
C LEU A 94 4.42 10.93 -5.35
N VAL A 95 5.39 10.03 -5.19
CA VAL A 95 6.50 10.26 -4.24
C VAL A 95 7.44 11.40 -4.67
N SER A 96 7.46 11.75 -5.97
CA SER A 96 8.15 12.96 -6.43
C SER A 96 7.47 14.26 -6.01
N ILE A 97 6.14 14.24 -5.87
CA ILE A 97 5.33 15.40 -5.42
C ILE A 97 5.30 15.46 -3.89
N LYS A 98 5.12 14.31 -3.24
CA LYS A 98 4.95 14.19 -1.78
C LYS A 98 5.92 13.11 -1.24
N PRO A 99 7.20 13.45 -1.02
CA PRO A 99 8.24 12.48 -0.66
C PRO A 99 8.11 11.89 0.74
N ASP A 100 7.32 12.53 1.62
CA ASP A 100 6.98 12.07 2.98
C ASP A 100 5.74 11.18 3.04
N TYR A 101 5.15 10.85 1.88
CA TYR A 101 3.97 10.00 1.80
C TYR A 101 4.30 8.52 1.94
N ALA A 102 4.41 8.06 3.19
CA ALA A 102 4.86 6.71 3.55
C ALA A 102 4.09 5.58 2.82
N ASP A 103 2.78 5.73 2.66
CA ASP A 103 1.89 4.70 2.13
C ASP A 103 2.13 4.36 0.65
N ALA A 104 2.84 5.22 -0.10
CA ALA A 104 3.15 4.97 -1.51
C ALA A 104 4.37 4.06 -1.72
N TYR A 105 5.28 3.98 -0.75
CA TYR A 105 6.58 3.35 -0.96
C TYR A 105 6.53 1.81 -0.94
N VAL A 106 5.71 1.20 -0.08
CA VAL A 106 5.54 -0.27 -0.08
C VAL A 106 4.88 -0.75 -1.38
N PRO A 107 3.74 -0.18 -1.83
CA PRO A 107 3.16 -0.56 -3.11
C PRO A 107 4.12 -0.33 -4.30
N LEU A 108 4.88 0.77 -4.28
CA LEU A 108 5.88 1.04 -5.31
C LEU A 108 6.96 -0.06 -5.33
N GLY A 109 7.49 -0.44 -4.16
CA GLY A 109 8.44 -1.54 -4.04
C GLY A 109 7.87 -2.85 -4.58
N LEU A 110 6.62 -3.18 -4.26
CA LEU A 110 5.96 -4.41 -4.73
C LEU A 110 5.80 -4.42 -6.26
N PHE A 111 5.45 -3.29 -6.88
CA PHE A 111 5.41 -3.22 -8.35
C PHE A 111 6.81 -3.34 -8.94
N LEU A 112 7.82 -2.71 -8.36
CA LEU A 112 9.19 -2.81 -8.83
C LEU A 112 9.72 -4.26 -8.74
N GLU A 113 9.39 -5.00 -7.68
CA GLU A 113 9.71 -6.44 -7.59
C GLU A 113 9.02 -7.26 -8.68
N LYS A 114 7.72 -7.02 -8.93
CA LYS A 114 7.00 -7.68 -10.03
C LYS A 114 7.64 -7.42 -11.40
N LEU A 115 8.29 -6.27 -11.55
CA LEU A 115 9.01 -5.87 -12.77
C LEU A 115 10.48 -6.35 -12.77
N GLY A 116 10.91 -7.14 -11.79
CA GLY A 116 12.29 -7.65 -11.68
C GLY A 116 13.31 -6.62 -11.20
N LYS A 117 12.86 -5.44 -10.76
CA LYS A 117 13.71 -4.32 -10.30
C LYS A 117 13.98 -4.40 -8.80
N THR A 118 14.60 -5.49 -8.38
CA THR A 118 14.80 -5.84 -6.97
C THR A 118 15.52 -4.75 -6.18
N ASP A 119 16.61 -4.18 -6.69
CA ASP A 119 17.38 -3.16 -5.96
C ASP A 119 16.58 -1.86 -5.78
N GLU A 120 15.83 -1.45 -6.81
CA GLU A 120 14.95 -0.28 -6.73
C GLU A 120 13.84 -0.50 -5.69
N ALA A 121 13.27 -1.72 -5.63
CA ALA A 121 12.24 -2.06 -4.66
C ALA A 121 12.77 -2.03 -3.22
N MET A 122 13.95 -2.59 -2.97
CA MET A 122 14.60 -2.59 -1.66
C MET A 122 14.83 -1.16 -1.14
N ALA A 123 15.17 -0.23 -2.03
CA ALA A 123 15.28 1.18 -1.66
C ALA A 123 13.94 1.77 -1.21
N GLN A 124 12.83 1.42 -1.87
CA GLN A 124 11.50 1.90 -1.48
C GLN A 124 11.05 1.32 -0.14
N TYR A 125 11.29 0.03 0.11
CA TYR A 125 10.95 -0.59 1.39
C TYR A 125 11.70 0.03 2.56
N LYS A 126 13.00 0.31 2.41
CA LYS A 126 13.78 1.03 3.42
C LYS A 126 13.19 2.43 3.68
N LYS A 127 12.88 3.17 2.61
CA LYS A 127 12.26 4.49 2.72
C LYS A 127 10.90 4.46 3.44
N ALA A 128 10.08 3.44 3.16
CA ALA A 128 8.82 3.22 3.87
C ALA A 128 9.04 2.97 5.36
N ALA A 129 9.98 2.08 5.72
CA ALA A 129 10.30 1.76 7.11
C ALA A 129 10.74 3.01 7.89
N ASP A 130 11.56 3.87 7.29
CA ASP A 130 12.02 5.13 7.90
C ASP A 130 10.85 6.10 8.16
N LEU A 131 9.98 6.31 7.15
CA LEU A 131 8.84 7.21 7.29
C LEU A 131 7.81 6.68 8.30
N PHE A 132 7.53 5.39 8.27
CA PHE A 132 6.61 4.77 9.24
C PHE A 132 7.19 4.77 10.66
N SER A 133 8.51 4.67 10.83
CA SER A 133 9.17 4.88 12.13
C SER A 133 8.85 6.26 12.70
N ILE A 134 8.97 7.31 11.88
CA ILE A 134 8.65 8.69 12.28
C ILE A 134 7.17 8.82 12.63
N LEU A 135 6.27 8.24 11.82
CA LEU A 135 4.82 8.30 12.06
C LEU A 135 4.42 7.57 13.35
N ALA A 136 5.03 6.43 13.66
CA ALA A 136 4.79 5.69 14.90
C ALA A 136 5.22 6.48 16.15
N GLN A 137 6.31 7.24 16.07
CA GLN A 137 6.76 8.10 17.17
C GLN A 137 5.78 9.24 17.46
N LYS A 138 5.15 9.80 16.42
CA LYS A 138 4.15 10.88 16.56
C LYS A 138 2.85 10.40 17.22
N GLN A 139 2.47 9.15 17.01
CA GLN A 139 1.22 8.57 17.51
C GLN A 139 1.48 7.19 18.14
N PRO A 140 2.02 7.11 19.37
CA PRO A 140 2.50 5.85 19.93
C PRO A 140 1.43 4.78 20.18
N LYS A 141 0.14 5.16 20.23
CA LYS A 141 -1.00 4.25 20.38
C LYS A 141 -1.58 3.77 19.05
N ASP A 142 -1.14 4.34 17.94
CA ASP A 142 -1.62 3.94 16.62
C ASP A 142 -0.81 2.74 16.14
N ALA A 143 -1.48 1.61 15.93
CA ALA A 143 -0.87 0.38 15.44
C ALA A 143 -0.51 0.45 13.95
N TYR A 144 -1.18 1.28 13.16
CA TYR A 144 -1.03 1.35 11.71
C TYR A 144 0.42 1.62 11.23
N PRO A 145 1.13 2.66 11.72
CA PRO A 145 2.49 2.92 11.28
C PRO A 145 3.46 1.84 11.76
N VAL A 146 3.22 1.23 12.92
CA VAL A 146 4.06 0.14 13.44
C VAL A 146 3.93 -1.11 12.56
N ILE A 147 2.70 -1.46 12.19
CA ILE A 147 2.42 -2.58 11.28
C ILE A 147 3.07 -2.34 9.91
N ASN A 148 2.88 -1.17 9.32
CA ASN A 148 3.43 -0.89 8.00
C ASN A 148 4.96 -0.76 8.01
N ARG A 149 5.56 -0.25 9.09
CA ARG A 149 7.02 -0.34 9.29
C ARG A 149 7.48 -1.79 9.31
N ALA A 150 6.83 -2.66 10.08
CA ALA A 150 7.22 -4.07 10.18
C ALA A 150 7.07 -4.80 8.84
N VAL A 151 6.01 -4.50 8.06
CA VAL A 151 5.85 -5.04 6.70
C VAL A 151 6.99 -4.56 5.80
N ALA A 152 7.32 -3.27 5.83
CA ALA A 152 8.42 -2.73 5.04
C ALA A 152 9.78 -3.33 5.44
N LEU A 153 10.05 -3.48 6.74
CA LEU A 153 11.25 -4.15 7.26
C LEU A 153 11.32 -5.59 6.78
N PHE A 154 10.22 -6.34 6.88
CA PHE A 154 10.14 -7.72 6.41
C PHE A 154 10.42 -7.83 4.90
N LEU A 155 9.77 -6.99 4.08
CA LEU A 155 10.02 -6.91 2.62
C LEU A 155 11.46 -6.52 2.29
N SER A 156 12.09 -5.69 3.12
CA SER A 156 13.52 -5.33 2.98
C SER A 156 14.51 -6.36 3.57
N ASN A 157 14.05 -7.60 3.79
CA ASN A 157 14.83 -8.71 4.36
C ASN A 157 15.33 -8.50 5.80
N ASN A 158 14.62 -7.68 6.58
CA ASN A 158 14.90 -7.43 7.99
C ASN A 158 13.77 -7.98 8.89
N LYS A 159 13.53 -9.29 8.77
CA LYS A 159 12.50 -10.02 9.54
C LYS A 159 12.67 -9.85 11.05
N ARG A 160 13.92 -9.90 11.53
CA ARG A 160 14.23 -9.79 12.96
C ARG A 160 13.70 -8.47 13.54
N GLU A 161 14.11 -7.35 12.94
CA GLU A 161 13.67 -6.02 13.43
C GLU A 161 12.16 -5.84 13.26
N ALA A 162 11.54 -6.39 12.20
CA ALA A 162 10.09 -6.36 12.02
C ALA A 162 9.35 -7.01 13.20
N VAL A 163 9.80 -8.20 13.61
CA VAL A 163 9.20 -8.96 14.72
C VAL A 163 9.47 -8.29 16.06
N GLU A 164 10.70 -7.83 16.30
CA GLU A 164 11.09 -7.09 17.52
C GLU A 164 10.25 -5.81 17.67
N SER A 165 10.06 -5.05 16.58
CA SER A 165 9.25 -3.82 16.58
C SER A 165 7.78 -4.07 16.92
N LEU A 166 7.19 -5.17 16.43
CA LEU A 166 5.82 -5.54 16.77
C LEU A 166 5.70 -6.04 18.21
N GLY A 167 6.71 -6.78 18.70
CA GLY A 167 6.79 -7.21 20.10
C GLY A 167 6.83 -6.02 21.05
N ALA A 168 7.73 -5.07 20.82
CA ALA A 168 7.86 -3.87 21.64
C ALA A 168 6.58 -3.00 21.69
N TYR A 169 5.76 -3.05 20.63
CA TYR A 169 4.43 -2.43 20.64
C TYR A 169 3.43 -3.21 21.48
N LEU A 170 3.39 -4.54 21.32
CA LEU A 170 2.50 -5.43 22.07
C LEU A 170 2.80 -5.46 23.58
N ASP A 171 4.05 -5.24 23.99
CA ASP A 171 4.40 -5.10 25.41
C ASP A 171 3.67 -3.91 26.07
N LYS A 172 3.33 -2.87 25.29
CA LYS A 172 2.59 -1.69 25.74
C LYS A 172 1.09 -1.81 25.49
N PHE A 173 0.70 -2.52 24.44
CA PHE A 173 -0.69 -2.69 24.00
C PHE A 173 -1.01 -4.17 23.79
N PRO A 174 -1.09 -4.98 24.87
CA PRO A 174 -1.21 -6.43 24.78
C PRO A 174 -2.55 -6.92 24.19
N ASP A 175 -3.57 -6.06 24.13
CA ASP A 175 -4.90 -6.39 23.62
C ASP A 175 -5.03 -6.23 22.09
N GLU A 176 -3.98 -5.75 21.41
CA GLU A 176 -3.97 -5.49 19.96
C GLU A 176 -3.87 -6.77 19.12
N GLU A 177 -5.01 -7.46 19.01
CA GLU A 177 -5.11 -8.77 18.37
C GLU A 177 -4.69 -8.77 16.89
N TYR A 178 -4.92 -7.66 16.19
CA TYR A 178 -4.51 -7.53 14.80
C TYR A 178 -2.98 -7.48 14.67
N VAL A 179 -2.29 -6.79 15.58
CA VAL A 179 -0.82 -6.73 15.60
C VAL A 179 -0.21 -8.10 15.89
N LYS A 180 -0.81 -8.89 16.79
CA LYS A 180 -0.39 -10.28 17.06
C LYS A 180 -0.47 -11.15 15.81
N LYS A 181 -1.58 -11.05 15.06
CA LYS A 181 -1.77 -11.80 13.80
C LYS A 181 -0.73 -11.43 12.76
N VAL A 182 -0.43 -10.14 12.60
CA VAL A 182 0.62 -9.66 11.67
C VAL A 182 1.99 -10.19 12.09
N LYS A 183 2.35 -10.08 13.38
CA LYS A 183 3.61 -10.58 13.93
C LYS A 183 3.79 -12.07 13.66
N ALA A 184 2.80 -12.89 14.02
CA ALA A 184 2.83 -14.33 13.78
C ALA A 184 2.97 -14.68 12.29
N LYS A 185 2.31 -13.93 11.41
CA LYS A 185 2.44 -14.13 9.95
C LYS A 185 3.86 -13.84 9.46
N ILE A 186 4.47 -12.75 9.91
CA ILE A 186 5.86 -12.40 9.57
C ILE A 186 6.82 -13.46 10.13
N GLU A 187 6.65 -13.88 11.38
CA GLU A 187 7.47 -14.91 12.04
C GLU A 187 7.46 -16.25 11.29
N ASN A 188 6.31 -16.66 10.75
CA ASN A 188 6.14 -17.95 10.10
C ASN A 188 6.40 -17.94 8.59
N SER A 189 6.88 -16.83 8.01
CA SER A 189 7.14 -16.71 6.57
C SER A 189 8.64 -16.75 6.26
N ASP A 190 9.07 -17.58 5.30
CA ASP A 190 10.50 -17.84 4.95
C ASP A 190 11.09 -16.87 3.93
N ARG A 191 10.26 -16.23 3.10
CA ARG A 191 10.64 -15.11 2.24
C ARG A 191 9.49 -14.11 2.18
N PRO A 192 9.72 -12.83 1.85
CA PRO A 192 8.65 -11.86 1.65
C PRO A 192 7.92 -12.07 0.32
N SER A 193 7.63 -13.30 -0.07
CA SER A 193 6.83 -13.62 -1.25
C SER A 193 5.34 -13.50 -0.94
N PHE A 194 4.94 -12.31 -0.48
CA PHE A 194 3.55 -11.85 -0.48
C PHE A 194 2.99 -11.78 -1.92
N VAL A 195 3.86 -11.88 -2.93
CA VAL A 195 3.59 -11.71 -4.35
C VAL A 195 3.34 -13.03 -5.10
N THR A 196 4.03 -14.15 -4.78
CA THR A 196 3.91 -15.41 -5.56
C THR A 196 2.58 -16.14 -5.34
N SER A 197 1.95 -15.98 -4.18
CA SER A 197 0.63 -16.57 -3.89
C SER A 197 -0.52 -15.92 -4.67
N MET A 198 -0.26 -14.90 -5.50
CA MET A 198 -1.22 -14.33 -6.44
C MET A 198 -1.12 -14.90 -7.87
N GLU A 199 -0.06 -15.63 -8.21
CA GLU A 199 0.13 -16.20 -9.56
C GLU A 199 -0.12 -17.71 -9.63
N GLU A 200 -0.07 -18.43 -8.51
CA GLU A 200 -0.17 -19.90 -8.49
C GLU A 200 -1.61 -20.49 -8.55
N GLN A 201 -2.64 -19.69 -8.85
CA GLN A 201 -3.98 -20.22 -9.19
C GLN A 201 -4.40 -19.88 -10.63
N LYS A 202 -3.52 -20.16 -11.60
CA LYS A 202 -3.90 -20.23 -13.02
C LYS A 202 -3.76 -21.63 -13.65
N ASP A 203 -3.23 -22.63 -12.94
CA ASP A 203 -3.04 -23.99 -13.47
C ASP A 203 -3.59 -25.09 -12.55
N SER A 204 -4.88 -25.00 -12.22
CA SER A 204 -5.64 -26.19 -11.81
C SER A 204 -7.01 -26.18 -12.49
N ARG A 205 -7.01 -26.55 -13.77
CA ARG A 205 -8.17 -27.17 -14.42
C ARG A 205 -8.17 -28.67 -14.11
#